data_AF-A0A7C5AET0-F1
#
_entry.id   AF-A0A7C5AET0-F1
#
_cell.length_a   1.000
_cell.length_b   1.000
_cell.length_c   1.000
_cell.angle_alpha   90.00
_cell.angle_beta   90.00
_cell.angle_gamma   90.00
#
_symmetry.space_group_name_H-M   'P 1'
#
loop_
_entity.id
_entity.type
_entity.pdbx_description
1 polymer ?
#
loop_
_entity_poly.entity_id
_entity_poly.type
_entity_poly.pdbx_seq_one_letter_code
_entity_poly.pdbx_strand_id
1 'polypeptide(L)'
;MNQFLESRELVRRLKQGAPIEVDGEVVRLPRFAEIQEMDPEELGGKGDQDVIIAKARTATWCLWPLDRRSKFSKKDGECFLSMLDAVQENIPQKPVMGWVFTTGPVADESRKALEDKGHRIHRIPV
;
A
#
# COMPACT_ATOMS: atom_id res chain seq x y z
N MET A 1 3.48 -2.75 18.58
CA MET A 1 3.97 -2.77 17.19
C MET A 1 3.05 -3.72 16.46
N ASN A 2 2.35 -3.25 15.43
CA ASN A 2 1.38 -4.10 14.75
C ASN A 2 2.15 -4.96 13.74
N GLN A 3 2.27 -6.26 14.01
CA GLN A 3 3.06 -7.17 13.16
C GLN A 3 2.61 -7.15 11.70
N PHE A 4 1.34 -6.83 11.43
CA PHE A 4 0.84 -6.73 10.05
C PHE A 4 1.52 -5.63 9.23
N LEU A 5 1.98 -4.55 9.86
CA LEU A 5 2.66 -3.44 9.19
C LEU A 5 4.18 -3.63 9.10
N GLU A 6 4.70 -4.77 9.53
CA GLU A 6 6.06 -5.17 9.20
C GLU A 6 6.09 -5.71 7.77
N SER A 7 6.95 -5.15 6.91
CA SER A 7 7.02 -5.51 5.49
C SER A 7 7.12 -7.03 5.27
N ARG A 8 7.98 -7.69 6.05
CA ARG A 8 8.21 -9.14 6.01
C ARG A 8 6.96 -9.96 6.31
N GLU A 9 6.18 -9.55 7.31
CA GLU A 9 4.96 -10.27 7.70
C GLU A 9 3.85 -10.05 6.66
N LEU A 10 3.72 -8.83 6.13
CA LEU A 10 2.81 -8.56 5.02
C LEU A 10 3.19 -9.39 3.79
N VAL A 11 4.46 -9.41 3.37
CA VAL A 11 4.96 -10.26 2.28
C VAL A 11 4.66 -11.74 2.54
N ARG A 12 4.87 -12.23 3.77
CA ARG A 12 4.57 -13.62 4.15
C ARG A 12 3.08 -13.94 3.97
N ARG A 13 2.18 -13.05 4.41
CA ARG A 13 0.72 -13.21 4.24
C ARG A 13 0.30 -13.18 2.77
N LEU A 14 0.86 -12.28 1.98
CA LEU A 14 0.59 -12.17 0.54
C LEU A 14 0.99 -13.46 -0.19
N LYS A 15 2.17 -14.02 0.12
CA LYS A 15 2.63 -15.32 -0.43
C LYS A 15 1.71 -16.47 -0.05
N GLN A 16 1.13 -16.45 1.15
CA GLN A 16 0.17 -17.45 1.61
C GLN A 16 -1.25 -17.26 1.02
N GLY A 17 -1.52 -16.13 0.37
CA GLY A 17 -2.88 -15.75 -0.03
C GLY A 17 -3.83 -15.62 1.17
N ALA A 18 -3.28 -15.27 2.33
CA ALA A 18 -4.05 -15.10 3.55
C ALA A 18 -4.98 -13.89 3.41
N PRO A 19 -6.24 -13.98 3.86
CA PRO A 19 -7.10 -12.81 3.88
C PRO A 19 -6.57 -11.76 4.87
N ILE A 20 -6.86 -10.50 4.59
CA ILE A 20 -6.42 -9.36 5.38
C ILE A 20 -7.66 -8.67 5.95
N GLU A 21 -7.62 -8.33 7.24
CA GLU A 21 -8.65 -7.54 7.88
C GLU A 21 -8.32 -6.05 7.72
N VAL A 22 -9.20 -5.32 7.04
CA VAL A 22 -9.09 -3.88 6.76
C VAL A 22 -10.41 -3.21 7.05
N ASP A 23 -10.41 -2.11 7.80
CA ASP A 23 -11.62 -1.34 8.12
C ASP A 23 -12.79 -2.20 8.70
N GLY A 24 -12.46 -3.30 9.40
CA GLY A 24 -13.44 -4.25 9.95
C GLY A 24 -13.98 -5.29 8.96
N GLU A 25 -13.48 -5.30 7.72
CA GLU A 25 -13.83 -6.26 6.67
C GLU A 25 -12.68 -7.21 6.36
N VAL A 26 -13.01 -8.48 6.08
CA VAL A 26 -12.03 -9.48 5.68
C VAL A 26 -11.93 -9.50 4.15
N VAL A 27 -10.84 -8.96 3.60
CA VAL A 27 -10.61 -8.86 2.17
C VAL A 27 -9.57 -9.89 1.71
N ARG A 28 -9.91 -10.64 0.66
CA ARG A 28 -8.97 -11.58 0.02
C ARG A 28 -8.32 -10.93 -1.20
N LEU A 29 -7.02 -10.72 -1.11
CA LEU A 29 -6.20 -10.25 -2.22
C LEU A 29 -6.01 -11.35 -3.30
N PRO A 30 -5.73 -10.96 -4.55
CA PRO A 30 -5.41 -11.93 -5.59
C PRO A 30 -4.13 -12.71 -5.26
N ARG A 31 -3.91 -13.81 -5.97
CA ARG A 31 -2.60 -14.49 -5.93
C ARG A 31 -1.58 -13.67 -6.73
N PHE A 32 -0.43 -13.47 -6.12
CA PHE A 32 0.68 -12.74 -6.72
C PHE A 32 1.69 -13.72 -7.29
N ALA A 33 2.15 -13.46 -8.52
CA ALA A 33 3.20 -14.23 -9.17
C ALA A 33 4.59 -13.81 -8.68
N GLU A 34 4.73 -12.54 -8.32
CA GLU A 34 5.99 -11.92 -7.90
C GLU A 34 5.69 -10.87 -6.83
N ILE A 35 6.53 -10.81 -5.80
CA ILE A 35 6.44 -9.83 -4.72
C ILE A 35 7.85 -9.32 -4.43
N GLN A 36 8.02 -8.00 -4.46
CA GLN A 36 9.27 -7.29 -4.22
C GLN A 36 9.06 -6.20 -3.16
N GLU A 37 10.04 -6.03 -2.28
CA GLU A 37 10.16 -4.86 -1.39
C GLU A 37 11.03 -3.82 -2.09
N MET A 38 10.61 -2.56 -2.09
CA MET A 38 11.32 -1.44 -2.70
C MET A 38 11.42 -0.28 -1.70
N ASP A 39 12.55 0.40 -1.73
CA ASP A 39 12.73 1.60 -0.93
C ASP A 39 11.85 2.73 -1.51
N PRO A 40 11.08 3.48 -0.68
CA PRO A 40 10.33 4.64 -1.14
C PRO A 40 11.17 5.64 -1.96
N GLU A 41 12.45 5.81 -1.64
CA GLU A 41 13.35 6.72 -2.35
C GLU A 41 13.61 6.26 -3.79
N GLU A 42 13.66 4.95 -4.05
CA GLU A 42 13.78 4.40 -5.41
C GLU A 42 12.55 4.71 -6.29
N LEU A 43 11.41 5.01 -5.65
CA LEU A 43 10.16 5.40 -6.30
C LEU A 43 9.91 6.91 -6.28
N GLY A 44 10.92 7.71 -5.92
CA GLY A 44 10.81 9.17 -5.80
C GLY A 44 9.94 9.64 -4.63
N GLY A 45 9.60 8.73 -3.71
CA GLY A 45 8.86 8.99 -2.49
C GLY A 45 9.76 9.33 -1.30
N LYS A 46 9.12 9.42 -0.12
CA LYS A 46 9.79 9.61 1.17
C LYS A 46 9.13 8.73 2.21
N GLY A 47 9.93 8.04 3.02
CA GLY A 47 9.44 7.26 4.15
C GLY A 47 10.47 6.23 4.60
N ASP A 48 10.33 5.78 5.85
CA ASP A 48 11.27 4.83 6.47
C ASP A 48 10.85 3.36 6.26
N GLN A 49 9.72 3.14 5.57
CA GLN A 49 9.08 1.83 5.42
C GLN A 49 8.95 1.47 3.96
N ASP A 50 9.50 0.29 3.62
CA ASP A 50 9.50 -0.28 2.29
C ASP A 50 8.08 -0.37 1.71
N VAL A 51 7.99 -0.08 0.42
CA VAL A 51 6.80 -0.29 -0.39
C VAL A 51 6.86 -1.68 -1.00
N ILE A 52 5.78 -2.45 -0.88
CA ILE A 52 5.69 -3.79 -1.44
C ILE A 52 5.01 -3.73 -2.81
N ILE A 53 5.74 -4.13 -3.85
CA ILE A 53 5.23 -4.26 -5.21
C ILE A 53 4.90 -5.72 -5.49
N ALA A 54 3.61 -6.03 -5.65
CA ALA A 54 3.09 -7.37 -5.84
C ALA A 54 2.36 -7.52 -7.19
N LYS A 55 2.91 -8.31 -8.10
CA LYS A 55 2.38 -8.48 -9.46
C LYS A 55 1.33 -9.59 -9.48
N ALA A 56 0.09 -9.24 -9.78
CA ALA A 56 -0.99 -10.19 -10.02
C ALA A 56 -1.24 -10.38 -11.53
N ARG A 57 -2.16 -11.29 -11.88
CA ARG A 57 -2.53 -11.52 -13.28
C ARG A 57 -3.10 -10.26 -13.95
N THR A 58 -3.95 -9.51 -13.23
CA THR A 58 -4.76 -8.40 -13.79
C THR A 58 -4.24 -7.01 -13.45
N ALA A 59 -3.42 -6.86 -12.40
CA ALA A 59 -2.92 -5.58 -11.93
C ALA A 59 -1.59 -5.76 -11.20
N THR A 60 -0.83 -4.66 -11.10
CA THR A 60 0.30 -4.56 -10.17
C THR A 60 -0.21 -3.88 -8.91
N TRP A 61 0.06 -4.45 -7.74
CA TRP A 61 -0.35 -3.90 -6.47
C TRP A 61 0.83 -3.23 -5.79
N CYS A 62 0.64 -1.99 -5.36
CA CYS A 62 1.62 -1.22 -4.61
C CYS A 62 1.06 -1.05 -3.20
N LEU A 63 1.67 -1.73 -2.24
CA LEU A 63 1.18 -1.87 -0.87
C LEU A 63 2.15 -1.16 0.07
N TRP A 64 1.68 -0.14 0.79
CA TRP A 64 2.53 0.63 1.71
C TRP A 64 2.14 0.40 3.17
N PRO A 65 2.86 -0.46 3.91
CA PRO A 65 2.61 -0.70 5.33
C PRO A 65 3.23 0.40 6.19
N LEU A 66 2.42 1.42 6.49
CA LEU A 66 2.85 2.61 7.20
C LEU A 66 2.53 2.55 8.70
N ASP A 67 3.40 1.90 9.50
CA ASP A 67 3.29 1.85 10.98
C ASP A 67 3.68 3.18 11.62
N ARG A 68 2.79 4.17 11.51
CA ARG A 68 2.91 5.42 12.24
C ARG A 68 1.60 5.76 12.94
N ARG A 69 1.72 6.27 14.17
CA ARG A 69 0.59 6.76 14.97
C ARG A 69 0.15 8.16 14.56
N SER A 70 0.99 8.89 13.82
CA SER A 70 0.66 10.23 13.34
C SER A 70 -0.41 10.18 12.25
N LYS A 71 -1.11 11.30 12.09
CA LYS A 71 -2.19 11.43 11.10
C LYS A 71 -1.63 11.30 9.68
N PHE A 72 -2.26 10.47 8.85
CA PHE A 72 -2.00 10.43 7.42
C PHE A 72 -2.55 11.70 6.76
N SER A 73 -1.63 12.54 6.29
CA SER A 73 -1.90 13.89 5.77
C SER A 73 -2.00 13.92 4.26
N LYS A 74 -2.45 15.06 3.71
CA LYS A 74 -2.56 15.28 2.27
C LYS A 74 -1.21 15.11 1.57
N LYS A 75 -0.14 15.59 2.19
CA LYS A 75 1.23 15.47 1.67
C LYS A 75 1.68 14.02 1.56
N ASP A 76 1.27 13.16 2.49
CA ASP A 76 1.58 11.73 2.43
C ASP A 76 0.79 11.05 1.31
N GLY A 77 -0.46 11.46 1.09
CA GLY A 77 -1.26 11.00 -0.04
C GLY A 77 -0.65 11.39 -1.37
N GLU A 78 -0.24 12.66 -1.53
CA GLU A 78 0.47 13.14 -2.72
C GLU A 78 1.78 12.38 -2.94
N CYS A 79 2.56 12.15 -1.88
CA CYS A 79 3.78 11.36 -1.95
C CYS A 79 3.51 9.93 -2.41
N PHE A 80 2.46 9.28 -1.88
CA PHE A 80 2.09 7.93 -2.31
C PHE A 80 1.66 7.90 -3.77
N LEU A 81 0.87 8.86 -4.21
CA LEU A 81 0.46 8.98 -5.62
C LEU A 81 1.65 9.11 -6.56
N SER A 82 2.65 9.92 -6.22
CA SER A 82 3.88 10.02 -7.01
C SER A 82 4.65 8.70 -7.10
N MET A 83 4.71 7.93 -6.00
CA MET A 83 5.30 6.58 -6.05
C MET A 83 4.50 5.64 -6.94
N LEU A 84 3.16 5.71 -6.94
CA LEU A 84 2.32 4.91 -7.84
C LEU A 84 2.55 5.26 -9.31
N ASP A 85 2.67 6.56 -9.62
CA ASP A 85 2.99 7.02 -10.97
C ASP A 85 4.35 6.47 -11.43
N ALA A 86 5.38 6.51 -10.56
CA ALA A 86 6.68 5.92 -10.84
C ALA A 86 6.61 4.40 -11.05
N VAL A 87 5.83 3.67 -10.25
CA VAL A 87 5.61 2.23 -10.46
C VAL A 87 4.89 1.96 -11.78
N GLN A 88 3.91 2.80 -12.15
CA GLN A 88 3.15 2.66 -13.38
C GLN A 88 4.02 2.91 -14.62
N GLU A 89 4.95 3.87 -14.56
CA GLU A 89 5.94 4.13 -15.61
C GLU A 89 6.92 2.97 -15.78
N ASN A 90 7.39 2.38 -14.68
CA ASN A 90 8.30 1.23 -14.71
C ASN A 90 7.61 -0.09 -15.11
N ILE A 91 6.31 -0.22 -14.85
CA ILE A 91 5.52 -1.43 -15.12
C ILE A 91 4.25 -1.05 -15.92
N PRO A 92 4.39 -0.57 -17.18
CA PRO A 92 3.28 0.00 -17.94
C PRO A 92 2.27 -1.05 -18.45
N GLN A 93 2.60 -2.34 -18.35
CA GLN A 93 1.82 -3.43 -18.93
C GLN A 93 0.46 -3.63 -18.24
N LYS A 94 0.33 -3.22 -16.97
CA LYS A 94 -0.84 -3.46 -16.13
C LYS A 94 -1.15 -2.20 -15.32
N PRO A 95 -2.43 -1.98 -14.97
CA PRO A 95 -2.79 -0.90 -14.06
C PRO A 95 -2.18 -1.14 -12.68
N VAL A 96 -1.75 -0.06 -12.05
CA VAL A 96 -1.26 -0.05 -10.66
C VAL A 96 -2.39 0.24 -9.68
N MET A 97 -2.55 -0.63 -8.68
CA MET A 97 -3.49 -0.50 -7.57
C MET A 97 -2.71 -0.15 -6.30
N GLY A 98 -2.87 1.07 -5.79
CA GLY A 98 -2.21 1.52 -4.56
C GLY A 98 -3.05 1.31 -3.31
N TRP A 99 -2.55 0.57 -2.32
CA TRP A 99 -3.14 0.46 -0.99
C TRP A 99 -2.16 0.90 0.09
N VAL A 100 -2.60 1.80 0.96
CA VAL A 100 -1.86 2.19 2.17
C VAL A 100 -2.50 1.53 3.38
N PHE A 101 -1.69 0.97 4.28
CA PHE A 101 -2.15 0.46 5.57
C PHE A 101 -1.55 1.30 6.68
N THR A 102 -2.35 1.77 7.64
CA THR A 102 -1.84 2.59 8.75
C THR A 102 -2.58 2.35 10.05
N THR A 103 -1.93 2.58 11.19
CA THR A 103 -2.58 2.56 12.52
C THR A 103 -3.12 3.94 12.92
N GLY A 104 -2.52 5.00 12.38
CA GLY A 104 -2.87 6.40 12.65
C GLY A 104 -4.21 6.83 12.06
N PRO A 105 -4.75 7.98 12.49
CA PRO A 105 -5.92 8.59 11.87
C PRO A 105 -5.62 9.02 10.44
N VAL A 106 -6.62 9.02 9.56
CA VAL A 106 -6.47 9.42 8.15
C VAL A 106 -7.22 10.72 7.91
N ALA A 107 -6.62 11.70 7.23
CA ALA A 107 -7.34 12.90 6.82
C ALA A 107 -8.33 12.57 5.68
N ASP A 108 -9.56 13.07 5.79
CA ASP A 108 -10.62 12.83 4.79
C ASP A 108 -10.21 13.29 3.39
N GLU A 109 -9.53 14.43 3.28
CA GLU A 109 -9.01 14.94 2.00
C GLU A 109 -8.00 13.97 1.35
N SER A 110 -7.16 13.32 2.16
CA SER A 110 -6.15 12.38 1.67
C SER A 110 -6.79 11.07 1.24
N ARG A 111 -7.74 10.56 2.05
CA ARG A 111 -8.55 9.40 1.69
C ARG A 111 -9.25 9.63 0.37
N LYS A 112 -9.96 10.76 0.25
CA LYS A 112 -10.69 11.13 -0.97
C LYS A 112 -9.76 11.26 -2.18
N ALA A 113 -8.61 11.91 -2.03
CA ALA A 113 -7.65 12.06 -3.14
C ALA A 113 -7.12 10.71 -3.67
N LEU A 114 -6.94 9.72 -2.79
CA LEU A 114 -6.57 8.36 -3.19
C LEU A 114 -7.75 7.63 -3.86
N GLU A 115 -8.93 7.70 -3.26
CA GLU A 115 -10.14 7.02 -3.76
C GLU A 115 -10.59 7.55 -5.13
N ASP A 116 -10.50 8.86 -5.37
CA ASP A 116 -10.81 9.50 -6.66
C ASP A 116 -9.91 8.98 -7.80
N LYS A 117 -8.72 8.45 -7.45
CA LYS A 117 -7.77 7.81 -8.39
C LYS A 117 -7.85 6.27 -8.38
N GLY A 118 -8.81 5.67 -7.67
CA GLY A 118 -8.97 4.22 -7.59
C GLY A 118 -8.02 3.52 -6.61
N HIS A 119 -7.39 4.27 -5.71
CA HIS A 119 -6.49 3.77 -4.68
C HIS A 119 -7.17 3.79 -3.31
N ARG A 120 -6.61 3.09 -2.32
CA ARG A 120 -7.24 2.93 -1.01
C ARG A 120 -6.28 3.19 0.12
N ILE A 121 -6.83 3.64 1.24
CA ILE A 121 -6.14 3.72 2.52
C ILE A 121 -7.00 3.04 3.58
N HIS A 122 -6.39 2.09 4.27
CA HIS A 122 -7.02 1.22 5.24
C HIS A 122 -6.43 1.47 6.61
N ARG A 123 -7.30 1.69 7.60
CA ARG A 123 -6.85 1.79 8.97
C ARG A 123 -6.87 0.40 9.58
N ILE A 124 -5.71 -0.07 10.02
CA ILE A 124 -5.59 -1.36 10.68
C ILE A 124 -5.88 -1.17 12.18
N PRO A 125 -6.81 -1.96 12.75
CA PRO A 125 -7.05 -1.93 14.19
C PRO A 125 -5.77 -2.33 14.95
N VAL A 126 -5.51 -1.63 16.05
CA VAL A 126 -4.41 -1.89 16.99
C VAL A 126 -4.92 -2.59 18.23
#